data_AF-A0A926N3N6-F1
#
_entry.id   AF-A0A926N3N6-F1
#
_cell.length_a   1.000
_cell.length_b   1.000
_cell.length_c   1.000
_cell.angle_alpha   90.00
_cell.angle_beta   90.00
_cell.angle_gamma   90.00
#
_symmetry.space_group_name_H-M   'P 1'
#
loop_
_entity.id
_entity.type
_entity.pdbx_description
1 polymer ?
#
loop_
_entity_poly.entity_id
_entity_poly.type
_entity_poly.pdbx_seq_one_letter_code
_entity_poly.pdbx_strand_id
1 'polypeptide(L)' 'METEKIMSAIFLIAVLILILPAFLSTNNKIKQFLKNLSIWAVIVLIIIVIINLIKG' A
#
# COMPACT_ATOMS: atom_id res chain seq x y z
N MET A 1 2.11 -1.59 22.77
CA MET A 1 2.60 -2.17 21.50
C MET A 1 1.48 -2.34 20.47
N GLU A 2 0.35 -2.96 20.83
CA GLU A 2 -0.79 -3.11 19.89
C GLU A 2 -1.59 -1.82 19.65
N THR A 3 -1.80 -1.00 20.69
CA THR A 3 -2.43 0.32 20.57
C THR A 3 -1.64 1.30 19.70
N GLU A 4 -0.30 1.31 19.84
CA GLU A 4 0.64 2.09 19.02
C GLU A 4 0.55 1.72 17.52
N LYS A 5 0.46 0.42 17.21
CA LYS A 5 0.28 -0.08 15.83
C LYS A 5 -1.05 0.36 15.25
N ILE A 6 -2.13 0.22 16.03
CA ILE A 6 -3.47 0.64 15.62
C ILE A 6 -3.50 2.16 15.36
N MET A 7 -2.90 2.95 16.25
CA MET A 7 -2.78 4.40 16.08
C MET A 7 -2.00 4.76 14.81
N SER A 8 -0.88 4.09 14.56
CA SER A 8 -0.07 4.28 13.35
C SER A 8 -0.85 3.92 12.08
N ALA A 9 -1.66 2.86 12.10
CA ALA A 9 -2.50 2.46 10.98
C ALA A 9 -3.63 3.48 10.71
N ILE A 10 -4.30 3.96 11.76
CA ILE A 10 -5.33 5.00 11.64
C ILE A 10 -4.74 6.29 11.06
N PHE A 11 -3.56 6.71 11.54
CA PHE A 11 -2.85 7.87 11.00
C PHE A 11 -2.57 7.72 9.51
N LEU A 12 -2.07 6.55 9.09
CA LEU A 12 -1.74 6.28 7.69
C LEU A 12 -2.99 6.26 6.79
N ILE A 13 -4.11 5.71 7.28
CA ILE A 13 -5.40 5.74 6.59
C ILE A 13 -5.91 7.18 6.45
N ALA A 14 -5.84 7.98 7.52
CA ALA A 14 -6.28 9.37 7.52
C ALA A 14 -5.46 10.23 6.53
N VAL A 15 -4.14 10.06 6.53
CA VAL A 15 -3.26 10.69 5.54
C VAL A 15 -3.66 10.27 4.14
N LEU A 16 -3.80 8.96 3.88
CA LEU A 16 -4.22 8.45 2.56
C LEU A 16 -5.53 9.09 2.11
N ILE A 17 -6.56 9.15 2.95
CA ILE A 17 -7.84 9.77 2.59
C ILE A 17 -7.67 11.24 2.20
N LEU A 18 -6.83 11.98 2.92
CA LEU A 18 -6.57 13.40 2.67
C LEU A 18 -5.86 13.63 1.32
N ILE A 19 -4.86 12.81 0.99
CA ILE A 19 -4.07 12.98 -0.24
C ILE A 19 -4.64 12.24 -1.46
N LEU A 20 -5.45 11.21 -1.26
CA LEU A 20 -6.01 10.36 -2.32
C LEU A 20 -6.74 11.16 -3.42
N PRO A 21 -7.63 12.13 -3.14
CA PRO A 21 -8.32 12.86 -4.20
C PRO A 21 -7.35 13.69 -5.07
N ALA A 22 -6.39 14.39 -4.46
CA ALA A 22 -5.38 15.16 -5.20
C ALA A 22 -4.39 14.26 -5.96
N PHE A 23 -4.07 13.10 -5.38
CA PHE A 23 -3.22 12.09 -6.00
C PHE A 23 -3.89 11.48 -7.23
N LEU A 24 -5.18 11.14 -7.16
CA LEU A 24 -5.95 10.61 -8.29
C LEU A 24 -6.19 11.67 -9.37
N SER A 25 -6.42 12.94 -9.01
CA SER A 25 -6.63 14.01 -9.98
C SER A 25 -5.36 14.34 -10.78
N THR A 26 -4.19 14.31 -10.13
CA THR A 26 -2.88 14.49 -10.78
C THR A 26 -2.43 13.25 -11.57
N ASN A 27 -2.84 12.06 -11.13
CA ASN A 27 -2.62 10.78 -11.82
C ASN A 27 -3.91 10.31 -12.53
N ASN A 28 -4.47 11.17 -13.37
CA ASN A 28 -5.81 11.01 -13.95
C ASN A 28 -5.98 9.75 -14.85
N LYS A 29 -4.89 9.03 -15.13
CA LYS A 29 -4.92 7.68 -15.72
C LYS A 29 -5.11 6.63 -14.61
N ILE A 30 -6.25 6.65 -13.93
CA ILE A 30 -6.61 5.71 -12.84
C ILE A 30 -6.36 4.25 -13.27
N LYS A 31 -6.67 3.91 -14.53
CA LYS A 31 -6.40 2.58 -15.10
C LYS A 31 -4.91 2.21 -15.10
N GLN A 32 -4.03 3.17 -15.36
CA GLN A 32 -2.57 2.98 -15.33
C GLN A 32 -2.04 2.97 -13.88
N PHE A 33 -2.59 3.81 -13.01
CA PHE A 33 -2.29 3.77 -11.58
C PHE A 33 -2.63 2.41 -10.95
N LEU A 34 -3.85 1.92 -11.15
CA LEU A 34 -4.29 0.61 -10.65
C LEU A 34 -3.48 -0.54 -11.25
N LYS A 35 -3.12 -0.47 -12.53
CA LYS A 35 -2.24 -1.46 -13.16
C LYS A 35 -0.86 -1.47 -12.50
N ASN A 36 -0.26 -0.32 -12.29
CA ASN A 36 1.03 -0.20 -11.62
C ASN A 36 0.96 -0.69 -10.17
N LEU A 37 -0.08 -0.29 -9.43
CA LEU A 37 -0.31 -0.71 -8.05
C LEU A 37 -0.47 -2.22 -7.93
N SER A 38 -1.20 -2.85 -8.86
CA SER A 38 -1.37 -4.30 -8.91
C SER A 38 -0.04 -5.02 -9.17
N ILE A 39 0.80 -4.53 -10.08
CA ILE A 39 2.15 -5.07 -10.30
C ILE A 39 2.98 -4.98 -9.02
N TRP A 40 2.99 -3.82 -8.36
CA TRP A 40 3.73 -3.63 -7.11
C TRP A 40 3.24 -4.55 -5.99
N ALA A 41 1.93 -4.75 -5.87
CA ALA A 41 1.34 -5.68 -4.89
C ALA A 41 1.81 -7.13 -5.12
N VAL A 42 1.86 -7.58 -6.38
CA VAL A 42 2.36 -8.92 -6.73
C VAL A 42 3.85 -9.07 -6.40
N ILE A 43 4.67 -8.06 -6.69
CA ILE A 43 6.11 -8.06 -6.35
C ILE A 43 6.31 -8.20 -4.85
N VAL A 44 5.60 -7.39 -4.06
CA VAL A 44 5.67 -7.44 -2.58
C VAL A 44 5.23 -8.81 -2.06
N LEU A 45 4.15 -9.37 -2.62
CA LEU A 45 3.67 -10.70 -2.24
C LEU A 45 4.72 -11.78 -2.47
N ILE A 46 5.37 -11.77 -3.64
CA ILE A 46 6.46 -12.72 -3.97
C ILE A 46 7.61 -12.58 -2.98
N ILE A 47 8.03 -11.34 -2.66
CA ILE A 47 9.09 -11.08 -1.68
C ILE A 47 8.73 -11.66 -0.31
N ILE A 48 7.51 -11.44 0.17
CA ILE A 48 7.03 -11.97 1.46
C ILE A 48 7.06 -13.50 1.46
N VAL A 49 6.59 -14.14 0.38
CA VAL A 49 6.62 -15.61 0.24
C VAL A 49 8.05 -16.12 0.31
N ILE A 50 8.98 -15.52 -0.43
CA ILE A 50 10.41 -15.92 -0.41
C ILE A 50 11.00 -15.75 0.99
N ILE A 51 10.76 -14.61 1.65
CA ILE A 51 11.26 -14.37 3.02
C ILE A 51 10.73 -15.43 4.00
N ASN A 52 9.46 -15.81 3.88
CA ASN A 52 8.85 -16.83 4.73
C ASN A 52 9.41 -18.24 4.44
N LEU A 53 9.73 -18.56 3.18
CA LEU A 53 10.36 -19.83 2.81
C LEU A 53 11.82 -19.93 3.30
N ILE A 54 12.54 -18.81 3.38
CA ILE A 54 13.92 -18.77 3.89
C ILE A 54 13.96 -18.82 5.42
N LYS A 55 12.98 -18.21 6.09
CA LYS A 55 12.88 -18.23 7.57
C LYS A 55 12.30 -19.54 8.12
N GLY A 56 11.58 -20.30 7.30
CA GLY A 56 10.96 -21.57 7.64
C GLY A 56 11.92 -22.75 7.64
#